data_AF-A0A9C7LAZ7-F1
#
_entry.id   AF-A0A9C7LAZ7-F1
#
_cell.length_a   1.000
_cell.length_b   1.000
_cell.length_c   1.000
_cell.angle_alpha   90.00
_cell.angle_beta   90.00
_cell.angle_gamma   90.00
#
_symmetry.space_group_name_H-M   'P 1'
#
loop_
_entity.id
_entity.type
_entity.pdbx_description
1 polymer ?
#
loop_
_entity_poly.entity_id
_entity_poly.type
_entity_poly.pdbx_seq_one_letter_code
_entity_poly.pdbx_strand_id
1 'polypeptide(L)'
;MQGCMSGFSGMEPVELSEGLAQLKSEHPPLLEKLDGLYELTQKVDQEINLEDSFSKLIEDVKIFISELEPHSDREEGVLFRMMEKYTGVGTGPIAVMEYEHDQAKMFIGTFLEKANREESLSVEIQKKYAQLIQNAYFTLTEHFAKEENVLFPMAERMLSDDEKEELLIRIREI
;
A
#
# COMPACT_ATOMS: atom_id res chain seq x y z
N MET A 1 21.75 37.00 10.00
CA MET A 1 20.49 36.49 9.43
C MET A 1 20.77 36.07 7.99
N GLN A 2 20.71 34.79 7.68
CA GLN A 2 20.28 34.32 6.35
C GLN A 2 19.96 32.82 6.51
N GLY A 3 18.71 32.52 6.85
CA GLY A 3 18.20 31.16 6.78
C GLY A 3 17.85 30.87 5.34
N CYS A 4 18.49 29.88 4.74
CA CYS A 4 18.04 29.31 3.47
C CYS A 4 16.83 28.41 3.78
N MET A 5 15.65 28.99 3.72
CA MET A 5 14.39 28.26 3.63
C MET A 5 14.27 27.79 2.17
N SER A 6 14.77 26.58 1.88
CA SER A 6 14.46 25.90 0.63
C SER A 6 13.00 25.46 0.70
N GLY A 7 12.12 26.31 0.20
CA GLY A 7 10.69 26.08 0.17
C GLY A 7 10.32 24.95 -0.80
N PHE A 8 9.63 23.93 -0.28
CA PHE A 8 8.79 23.03 -1.07
C PHE A 8 7.53 23.77 -1.53
N SER A 9 7.68 24.82 -2.34
CA SER A 9 6.57 25.61 -2.87
C SER A 9 6.45 25.36 -4.37
N GLY A 10 5.36 24.71 -4.77
CA GLY A 10 4.92 24.64 -6.16
C GLY A 10 5.27 23.34 -6.89
N MET A 11 4.65 22.21 -6.51
CA MET A 11 4.45 21.14 -7.48
C MET A 11 3.15 21.45 -8.22
N GLU A 12 3.25 22.02 -9.42
CA GLU A 12 2.13 22.02 -10.35
C GLU A 12 1.65 20.57 -10.57
N PRO A 13 0.33 20.35 -10.77
CA PRO A 13 -0.19 19.03 -11.09
C PRO A 13 0.50 18.53 -12.36
N VAL A 14 1.20 17.40 -12.23
CA VAL A 14 1.91 16.77 -13.35
C VAL A 14 0.98 15.76 -13.98
N GLU A 15 0.85 15.81 -15.30
CA GLU A 15 0.21 14.76 -16.07
C GLU A 15 1.10 13.53 -16.05
N LEU A 16 0.58 12.42 -15.52
CA LEU A 16 1.33 11.17 -15.39
C LEU A 16 1.37 10.46 -16.75
N SER A 17 2.53 9.91 -17.09
CA SER A 17 2.69 8.94 -18.17
C SER A 17 1.79 7.71 -17.96
N GLU A 18 1.47 7.01 -19.05
CA GLU A 18 0.53 5.88 -19.03
C GLU A 18 0.88 4.82 -17.98
N GLY A 19 2.17 4.51 -17.77
CA GLY A 19 2.61 3.53 -16.78
C GLY A 19 2.30 3.96 -15.35
N LEU A 20 2.64 5.20 -14.99
CA LEU A 20 2.35 5.76 -13.67
C LEU A 20 0.84 5.98 -13.46
N ALA A 21 0.12 6.37 -14.53
CA ALA A 21 -1.33 6.51 -14.49
C ALA A 21 -2.02 5.15 -14.28
N GLN A 22 -1.48 4.07 -14.85
CA GLN A 22 -1.98 2.71 -14.62
C GLN A 22 -1.81 2.31 -13.15
N LEU A 23 -0.61 2.44 -12.57
CA LEU A 23 -0.37 2.13 -11.15
C LEU A 23 -1.33 2.92 -10.25
N LYS A 24 -1.45 4.23 -10.48
CA LYS A 24 -2.41 5.07 -9.76
C LYS A 24 -3.87 4.61 -9.93
N SER A 25 -4.25 4.10 -11.10
CA SER A 25 -5.62 3.61 -11.35
C SER A 25 -5.96 2.32 -10.60
N GLU A 26 -4.96 1.62 -10.07
CA GLU A 26 -5.14 0.42 -9.25
C GLU A 26 -5.52 0.78 -7.80
N HIS A 27 -5.24 2.01 -7.34
CA HIS A 27 -5.49 2.42 -5.95
C HIS A 27 -6.98 2.48 -5.57
N PRO A 28 -7.90 3.08 -6.36
CA PRO A 28 -9.30 3.20 -5.94
C PRO A 28 -9.98 1.88 -5.55
N PRO A 29 -9.90 0.78 -6.33
CA PRO A 29 -10.50 -0.49 -5.90
C PRO A 29 -9.78 -1.12 -4.69
N LEU A 30 -8.47 -0.92 -4.53
CA LEU A 30 -7.73 -1.38 -3.36
C LEU A 30 -8.15 -0.62 -2.09
N LEU A 31 -8.28 0.70 -2.17
CA LEU A 31 -8.77 1.56 -1.10
C LEU A 31 -10.20 1.20 -0.69
N GLU A 32 -11.10 0.95 -1.66
CA GLU A 32 -12.48 0.53 -1.37
C GLU A 32 -12.52 -0.77 -0.56
N LYS A 33 -11.67 -1.75 -0.92
CA LYS A 33 -11.56 -3.00 -0.15
C LYS A 33 -10.98 -2.76 1.23
N LEU A 34 -9.95 -1.93 1.32
CA LEU A 34 -9.29 -1.58 2.57
C LEU A 34 -10.28 -0.89 3.55
N ASP A 35 -11.13 0.00 3.07
CA ASP A 35 -12.23 0.61 3.83
C ASP A 35 -13.20 -0.47 4.35
N GLY A 36 -13.60 -1.41 3.49
CA GLY A 36 -14.46 -2.54 3.89
C GLY A 36 -13.82 -3.43 4.97
N LEU A 37 -12.51 -3.68 4.88
CA LEU A 37 -11.77 -4.39 5.93
C LEU A 37 -11.82 -3.61 7.25
N TYR A 38 -11.58 -2.30 7.20
CA TYR A 38 -11.61 -1.45 8.38
C TYR A 38 -12.99 -1.45 9.06
N GLU A 39 -14.08 -1.35 8.29
CA GLU A 39 -15.44 -1.48 8.83
C GLU A 39 -15.66 -2.82 9.55
N LEU A 40 -15.16 -3.93 9.00
CA LEU A 40 -15.23 -5.24 9.64
C LEU A 40 -14.44 -5.27 10.95
N THR A 41 -13.26 -4.65 11.01
CA THR A 41 -12.52 -4.53 12.27
C THR A 41 -13.29 -3.75 13.33
N GLN A 42 -14.02 -2.70 12.94
CA GLN A 42 -14.86 -1.93 13.87
C GLN A 42 -16.03 -2.76 14.40
N LYS A 43 -16.65 -3.58 13.55
CA LYS A 43 -17.71 -4.51 13.99
C LYS A 43 -17.19 -5.55 14.98
N VAL A 44 -15.99 -6.09 14.75
CA VAL A 44 -15.32 -7.00 15.70
C VAL A 44 -15.07 -6.30 17.03
N ASP A 45 -14.59 -5.06 17.01
CA ASP A 45 -14.28 -4.30 18.22
C ASP A 45 -15.52 -3.95 19.05
N GLN A 46 -16.64 -3.68 18.37
CA GLN A 46 -17.97 -3.44 18.95
C GLN A 46 -18.76 -4.72 19.23
N GLU A 47 -18.22 -5.90 18.93
CA GLU A 47 -18.86 -7.21 19.10
C GLU A 47 -20.17 -7.38 18.30
N ILE A 48 -20.32 -6.65 17.19
CA ILE A 48 -21.49 -6.73 16.32
C ILE A 48 -21.36 -7.95 15.41
N ASN A 49 -22.26 -8.92 15.57
CA ASN A 49 -22.26 -10.19 14.84
C ASN A 49 -20.84 -10.79 14.79
N LEU A 50 -20.19 -10.86 15.95
CA LEU A 50 -18.75 -11.04 16.09
C LEU A 50 -18.20 -12.22 15.27
N GLU A 51 -18.84 -13.39 15.35
CA GLU A 51 -18.41 -14.60 14.64
C GLU A 51 -18.45 -14.42 13.11
N ASP A 52 -19.55 -13.87 12.59
CA ASP A 52 -19.71 -13.59 11.16
C ASP A 52 -18.75 -12.49 10.70
N SER A 53 -18.63 -11.41 11.46
CA SER A 53 -17.75 -10.27 11.16
C SER A 53 -16.28 -10.69 11.12
N PHE A 54 -15.84 -11.50 12.09
CA PHE A 54 -14.46 -11.98 12.15
C PHE A 54 -14.17 -13.00 11.04
N SER A 55 -15.10 -13.93 10.77
CA SER A 55 -14.96 -14.89 9.67
C SER A 55 -14.88 -14.17 8.32
N LYS A 56 -15.76 -13.19 8.10
CA LYS A 56 -15.76 -12.36 6.88
C LYS A 56 -14.47 -11.55 6.74
N LEU A 57 -13.94 -11.00 7.85
CA LEU A 57 -12.65 -10.30 7.84
C LEU A 57 -11.53 -11.23 7.34
N ILE A 58 -11.50 -12.49 7.77
CA ILE A 58 -10.49 -13.46 7.29
C ILE A 58 -10.60 -13.68 5.78
N GLU A 59 -11.81 -13.89 5.28
CA GLU A 59 -12.06 -14.10 3.84
C GLU A 59 -11.66 -12.88 3.02
N ASP A 60 -12.07 -11.69 3.45
CA ASP A 60 -11.82 -10.46 2.71
C ASP A 60 -10.35 -10.06 2.73
N VAL A 61 -9.63 -10.31 3.82
CA VAL A 61 -8.18 -10.09 3.87
C VAL A 61 -7.45 -11.00 2.87
N LYS A 62 -7.90 -12.25 2.69
CA LYS A 62 -7.31 -13.17 1.69
C LYS A 62 -7.52 -12.67 0.26
N ILE A 63 -8.70 -12.13 -0.03
CA ILE A 63 -9.01 -11.55 -1.34
C ILE A 63 -8.16 -10.28 -1.53
N PHE A 64 -8.15 -9.40 -0.55
CA PHE A 64 -7.41 -8.14 -0.60
C PHE A 64 -5.91 -8.36 -0.86
N ILE A 65 -5.26 -9.26 -0.12
CA ILE A 65 -3.81 -9.50 -0.31
C ILE A 65 -3.50 -10.06 -1.70
N SER A 66 -4.39 -10.90 -2.26
CA SER A 66 -4.21 -11.44 -3.62
C SER A 66 -4.31 -10.38 -4.73
N GLU A 67 -4.93 -9.23 -4.43
CA GLU A 67 -5.04 -8.10 -5.35
C GLU A 67 -3.97 -7.03 -5.08
N LEU A 68 -3.54 -6.87 -3.81
CA LEU A 68 -2.47 -5.97 -3.41
C LEU A 68 -1.10 -6.45 -3.87
N GLU A 69 -0.81 -7.76 -3.79
CA GLU A 69 0.51 -8.31 -4.12
C GLU A 69 0.97 -7.96 -5.55
N PRO A 70 0.18 -8.16 -6.62
CA PRO A 70 0.59 -7.77 -7.96
C PRO A 70 0.87 -6.28 -8.12
N HIS A 71 0.14 -5.42 -7.40
CA HIS A 71 0.38 -3.98 -7.41
C HIS A 71 1.74 -3.64 -6.79
N SER A 72 2.00 -4.13 -5.57
CA SER A 72 3.30 -3.93 -4.90
C SER A 72 4.46 -4.56 -5.69
N ASP A 73 4.25 -5.68 -6.38
CA ASP A 73 5.27 -6.33 -7.21
C ASP A 73 5.66 -5.48 -8.43
N ARG A 74 4.69 -4.83 -9.08
CA ARG A 74 4.96 -3.85 -10.15
C ARG A 74 5.80 -2.69 -9.65
N GLU A 75 5.51 -2.20 -8.45
CA GLU A 75 6.23 -1.09 -7.85
C GLU A 75 7.64 -1.47 -7.42
N GLU A 76 7.78 -2.47 -6.55
CA GLU A 76 9.06 -2.92 -6.00
C GLU A 76 9.99 -3.53 -7.07
N GLY A 77 9.42 -4.26 -8.03
CA GLY A 77 10.15 -5.00 -9.05
C GLY A 77 10.48 -4.17 -10.29
N VAL A 78 9.73 -3.10 -10.56
CA VAL A 78 9.90 -2.27 -11.76
C VAL A 78 10.14 -0.81 -11.38
N LEU A 79 9.12 -0.10 -10.89
CA LEU A 79 9.19 1.36 -10.69
C LEU A 79 10.33 1.74 -9.74
N PHE A 80 10.41 1.12 -8.56
CA PHE A 80 11.39 1.45 -7.54
C PHE A 80 12.80 1.18 -8.06
N ARG A 81 13.03 0.04 -8.73
CA ARG A 81 14.33 -0.29 -9.34
C ARG A 81 14.76 0.71 -10.41
N MET A 82 13.81 1.24 -11.18
CA MET A 82 14.10 2.28 -12.17
C MET A 82 14.48 3.60 -11.48
N MET A 83 13.75 3.98 -10.43
CA MET A 83 14.03 5.21 -9.67
C MET A 83 15.34 5.14 -8.88
N GLU A 84 15.72 3.96 -8.38
CA GLU A 84 16.99 3.76 -7.64
C GLU A 84 18.24 4.07 -8.46
N LYS A 85 18.16 3.99 -9.81
CA LYS A 85 19.25 4.44 -10.70
C LYS A 85 19.60 5.92 -10.48
N TYR A 86 18.63 6.71 -10.00
CA TYR A 86 18.74 8.15 -9.77
C TYR A 86 18.84 8.51 -8.29
N THR A 87 18.13 7.81 -7.40
CA THR A 87 18.13 8.11 -5.96
C THR A 87 19.23 7.39 -5.18
N GLY A 88 19.76 6.29 -5.71
CA GLY A 88 20.61 5.35 -4.98
C GLY A 88 19.78 4.26 -4.27
N VAL A 89 20.30 3.03 -4.32
CA VAL A 89 19.65 1.82 -3.78
C VAL A 89 19.48 1.88 -2.28
N GLY A 90 18.28 1.53 -1.79
CA GLY A 90 18.00 1.44 -0.35
C GLY A 90 18.14 2.77 0.41
N THR A 91 17.96 3.90 -0.28
CA THR A 91 18.06 5.23 0.34
C THR A 91 16.88 6.13 -0.01
N GLY A 92 16.69 7.17 0.79
CA GLY A 92 15.71 8.22 0.51
C GLY A 92 14.26 7.73 0.53
N PRO A 93 13.37 8.30 -0.30
CA PRO A 93 11.95 8.01 -0.26
C PRO A 93 11.62 6.54 -0.61
N ILE A 94 12.36 5.92 -1.53
CA ILE A 94 12.11 4.52 -1.95
C ILE A 94 12.24 3.54 -0.78
N ALA A 95 13.28 3.70 0.06
CA ALA A 95 13.47 2.84 1.23
C ALA A 95 12.33 2.94 2.25
N VAL A 96 11.68 4.11 2.34
CA VAL A 96 10.50 4.29 3.21
C VAL A 96 9.29 3.57 2.61
N MET A 97 9.12 3.63 1.29
CA MET A 97 8.03 2.94 0.61
C MET A 97 8.14 1.42 0.79
N GLU A 98 9.31 0.84 0.52
CA GLU A 98 9.57 -0.59 0.72
C GLU A 98 9.35 -1.02 2.18
N TYR A 99 9.80 -0.20 3.14
CA TYR A 99 9.56 -0.48 4.56
C TYR A 99 8.06 -0.51 4.89
N GLU A 100 7.27 0.40 4.32
CA GLU A 100 5.82 0.45 4.55
C GLU A 100 5.10 -0.74 3.89
N HIS A 101 5.52 -1.17 2.70
CA HIS A 101 5.09 -2.45 2.11
C HIS A 101 5.36 -3.62 3.03
N ASP A 102 6.59 -3.75 3.54
CA ASP A 102 6.97 -4.81 4.48
C ASP A 102 6.13 -4.78 5.76
N GLN A 103 5.86 -3.60 6.33
CA GLN A 103 5.01 -3.46 7.51
C GLN A 103 3.58 -3.92 7.23
N ALA A 104 2.98 -3.46 6.13
CA ALA A 104 1.61 -3.84 5.76
C ALA A 104 1.50 -5.36 5.52
N LYS A 105 2.42 -5.93 4.72
CA LYS A 105 2.52 -7.37 4.45
C LYS A 105 2.71 -8.17 5.75
N MET A 106 3.54 -7.69 6.67
CA MET A 106 3.74 -8.32 7.99
C MET A 106 2.45 -8.34 8.82
N PHE A 107 1.71 -7.22 8.91
CA PHE A 107 0.45 -7.17 9.67
C PHE A 107 -0.59 -8.13 9.10
N ILE A 108 -0.78 -8.12 7.77
CA ILE A 108 -1.73 -8.98 7.06
C ILE A 108 -1.33 -10.45 7.22
N GLY A 109 -0.06 -10.78 6.98
CA GLY A 109 0.45 -12.15 7.12
C GLY A 109 0.30 -12.69 8.54
N THR A 110 0.61 -11.86 9.55
CA THR A 110 0.44 -12.24 10.96
C THR A 110 -1.03 -12.48 11.29
N PHE A 111 -1.95 -11.63 10.81
CA PHE A 111 -3.38 -11.84 11.00
C PHE A 111 -3.83 -13.17 10.41
N LEU A 112 -3.49 -13.45 9.15
CA LEU A 112 -3.89 -14.69 8.47
C LEU A 112 -3.26 -15.93 9.14
N GLU A 113 -1.99 -15.88 9.52
CA GLU A 113 -1.33 -16.98 10.22
C GLU A 113 -2.04 -17.32 11.54
N LYS A 114 -2.38 -16.30 12.33
CA LYS A 114 -2.96 -16.47 13.66
C LYS A 114 -4.44 -16.84 13.61
N ALA A 115 -5.21 -16.21 12.73
CA ALA A 115 -6.64 -16.45 12.60
C ALA A 115 -6.97 -17.86 12.08
N ASN A 116 -6.08 -18.48 11.27
CA ASN A 116 -6.30 -19.84 10.75
C ASN A 116 -5.81 -20.96 11.69
N ARG A 117 -5.14 -20.67 12.82
CA ARG A 117 -4.49 -21.69 13.68
C ARG A 117 -5.34 -22.23 14.82
N GLU A 118 -6.32 -21.48 15.29
CA GLU A 118 -7.11 -21.84 16.48
C GLU A 118 -8.56 -22.09 16.07
N GLU A 119 -9.09 -23.27 16.40
CA GLU A 119 -10.50 -23.62 16.14
C GLU A 119 -11.49 -22.74 16.92
N SER A 120 -11.06 -22.15 18.03
CA SER A 120 -11.89 -21.29 18.87
C SER A 120 -11.04 -20.19 19.51
N LEU A 121 -11.16 -18.97 19.00
CA LEU A 121 -10.52 -17.78 19.56
C LEU A 121 -11.43 -17.11 20.59
N SER A 122 -10.86 -16.59 21.68
CA SER A 122 -11.61 -15.71 22.59
C SER A 122 -11.91 -14.36 21.92
N VAL A 123 -12.95 -13.66 22.41
CA VAL A 123 -13.32 -12.33 21.93
C VAL A 123 -12.14 -11.36 21.98
N GLU A 124 -11.37 -11.38 23.08
CA GLU A 124 -10.20 -10.51 23.27
C GLU A 124 -9.11 -10.81 22.24
N ILE A 125 -8.92 -12.08 21.87
CA ILE A 125 -7.94 -12.47 20.87
C ILE A 125 -8.40 -12.04 19.47
N GLN A 126 -9.69 -12.20 19.14
CA GLN A 126 -10.24 -11.74 17.87
C GLN A 126 -10.08 -10.24 17.69
N LYS A 127 -10.39 -9.44 18.72
CA LYS A 127 -10.14 -7.97 18.70
C LYS A 127 -8.67 -7.63 18.51
N LYS A 128 -7.78 -8.32 19.24
CA LYS A 128 -6.33 -8.15 19.10
C LYS A 128 -5.85 -8.46 17.69
N TYR A 129 -6.42 -9.47 17.02
CA TYR A 129 -6.06 -9.80 15.65
C TYR A 129 -6.64 -8.80 14.65
N ALA A 130 -7.87 -8.33 14.85
CA ALA A 130 -8.46 -7.27 14.03
C ALA A 130 -7.63 -5.97 14.09
N GLN A 131 -6.96 -5.67 15.21
CA GLN A 131 -6.05 -4.54 15.32
C GLN A 131 -4.88 -4.60 14.33
N LEU A 132 -4.41 -5.80 13.93
CA LEU A 132 -3.38 -5.93 12.90
C LEU A 132 -3.88 -5.38 11.56
N ILE A 133 -5.13 -5.67 11.20
CA ILE A 133 -5.74 -5.17 9.96
C ILE A 133 -6.01 -3.67 10.04
N GLN A 134 -6.37 -3.13 11.21
CA GLN A 134 -6.43 -1.68 11.40
C GLN A 134 -5.06 -1.02 11.18
N ASN A 135 -3.98 -1.62 11.66
CA ASN A 135 -2.64 -1.08 11.44
C ASN A 135 -2.28 -1.11 9.94
N ALA A 136 -2.58 -2.22 9.24
CA ALA A 136 -2.40 -2.31 7.80
C ALA A 136 -3.22 -1.24 7.04
N TYR A 137 -4.47 -1.00 7.46
CA TYR A 137 -5.33 0.05 6.91
C TYR A 137 -4.66 1.43 6.97
N PHE A 138 -4.18 1.84 8.16
CA PHE A 138 -3.57 3.16 8.32
C PHE A 138 -2.26 3.27 7.55
N THR A 139 -1.42 2.22 7.57
CA THR A 139 -0.18 2.19 6.80
C THR A 139 -0.45 2.35 5.31
N LEU A 140 -1.33 1.52 4.73
CA LEU A 140 -1.58 1.52 3.28
C LEU A 140 -2.32 2.79 2.80
N THR A 141 -3.23 3.33 3.61
CA THR A 141 -3.92 4.60 3.26
C THR A 141 -2.93 5.76 3.17
N GLU A 142 -2.01 5.85 4.14
CA GLU A 142 -0.94 6.86 4.09
C GLU A 142 0.07 6.58 2.97
N HIS A 143 0.31 5.30 2.68
CA HIS A 143 1.21 4.86 1.62
C HIS A 143 0.73 5.30 0.23
N PHE A 144 -0.51 4.96 -0.14
CA PHE A 144 -1.11 5.38 -1.41
C PHE A 144 -1.14 6.91 -1.55
N ALA A 145 -1.39 7.64 -0.45
CA ALA A 145 -1.31 9.08 -0.46
C ALA A 145 0.10 9.62 -0.76
N LYS A 146 1.16 8.97 -0.25
CA LYS A 146 2.55 9.33 -0.58
C LYS A 146 2.86 9.01 -2.05
N GLU A 147 2.37 7.90 -2.56
CA GLU A 147 2.58 7.53 -3.96
C GLU A 147 2.00 8.57 -4.90
N GLU A 148 0.71 8.87 -4.72
CA GLU A 148 -0.01 9.76 -5.62
C GLU A 148 0.47 11.21 -5.56
N ASN A 149 0.85 11.69 -4.37
CA ASN A 149 1.17 13.09 -4.15
C ASN A 149 2.68 13.39 -4.19
N VAL A 150 3.51 12.37 -4.01
CA VAL A 150 4.97 12.54 -3.91
C VAL A 150 5.70 11.63 -4.89
N LEU A 151 5.51 10.31 -4.79
CA LEU A 151 6.35 9.35 -5.50
C LEU A 151 6.11 9.39 -7.01
N PHE A 152 4.86 9.30 -7.48
CA PHE A 152 4.55 9.31 -8.90
C PHE A 152 4.89 10.65 -9.57
N PRO A 153 4.57 11.83 -8.99
CA PRO A 153 5.03 13.10 -9.54
C PRO A 153 6.55 13.27 -9.54
N MET A 154 7.25 12.61 -8.62
CA MET A 154 8.71 12.56 -8.60
C MET A 154 9.24 11.65 -9.71
N ALA A 155 8.70 10.44 -9.86
CA ALA A 155 9.03 9.51 -10.94
C ALA A 155 8.81 10.14 -12.33
N GLU A 156 7.68 10.81 -12.52
CA GLU A 156 7.34 11.48 -13.79
C GLU A 156 8.34 12.56 -14.20
N ARG A 157 8.92 13.26 -13.22
CA ARG A 157 9.96 14.28 -13.46
C ARG A 157 11.36 13.70 -13.61
N MET A 158 11.60 12.52 -13.05
CA MET A 158 12.92 11.90 -13.00
C MET A 158 13.20 10.98 -14.18
N LEU A 159 12.22 10.18 -14.58
CA LEU A 159 12.35 9.23 -15.68
C LEU A 159 12.35 9.96 -17.03
N SER A 160 13.18 9.49 -17.95
CA SER A 160 13.11 9.90 -19.36
C SER A 160 11.88 9.33 -20.07
N ASP A 161 11.53 9.87 -21.23
CA ASP A 161 10.36 9.37 -21.99
C ASP A 161 10.52 7.90 -22.38
N ASP A 162 11.72 7.48 -22.81
CA ASP A 162 12.03 6.06 -23.11
C ASP A 162 11.86 5.16 -21.86
N GLU A 163 12.24 5.63 -20.67
CA GLU A 163 12.05 4.88 -19.42
C GLU A 163 10.58 4.83 -19.01
N LYS A 164 9.77 5.85 -19.31
CA LYS A 164 8.32 5.81 -19.04
C LYS A 164 7.63 4.79 -19.95
N GLU A 165 8.06 4.69 -21.21
CA GLU A 165 7.61 3.62 -22.12
C GLU A 165 8.05 2.23 -21.62
N GLU A 166 9.31 2.08 -21.19
CA GLU A 166 9.81 0.83 -20.59
C GLU A 166 8.99 0.44 -19.35
N LEU A 167 8.69 1.40 -18.46
CA LEU A 167 7.87 1.18 -17.27
C LEU A 167 6.52 0.57 -17.65
N LEU A 168 5.80 1.18 -18.60
CA LEU A 168 4.48 0.72 -19.05
C LEU A 168 4.51 -0.73 -19.55
N ILE A 169 5.54 -1.08 -20.33
CA ILE A 169 5.68 -2.43 -20.89
C ILE A 169 5.90 -3.42 -19.74
N ARG A 170 6.87 -3.15 -18.86
CA ARG A 170 7.29 -4.08 -17.81
C ARG A 170 6.22 -4.30 -16.75
N ILE A 171 5.46 -3.27 -16.37
CA ILE A 171 4.39 -3.45 -15.39
C ILE A 171 3.23 -4.30 -15.94
N ARG A 172 3.03 -4.34 -17.26
CA ARG A 172 1.99 -5.17 -17.90
C ARG A 172 2.38 -6.64 -18.07
N GLU A 173 3.64 -6.97 -17.81
CA GLU A 173 4.15 -8.36 -17.84
C GLU A 173 4.01 -9.08 -16.48
N ILE A 174 3.60 -8.35 -15.44
CA ILE A 174 3.30 -8.86 -14.08
C ILE A 174 1.79 -8.96 -13.92
#